data_AF-A0A2X2T7I7-F1
#
_entry.id   AF-A0A2X2T7I7-F1
#
_cell.length_a   1.000
_cell.length_b   1.000
_cell.length_c   1.000
_cell.angle_alpha   90.00
_cell.angle_beta   90.00
_cell.angle_gamma   90.00
#
_symmetry.space_group_name_H-M   'P 1'
#
loop_
_entity.id
_entity.type
_entity.pdbx_description
1 polymer ?
#
loop_
_entity_poly.entity_id
_entity_poly.type
_entity_poly.pdbx_seq_one_letter_code
_entity_poly.pdbx_strand_id
1 'polypeptide(L)'
;MELLATLTAEDLARLYDSLNQLQHSLGVYHGDIKRTNILFGSVNRLFNLIDFGLSRLTSDGILLSSEKSRLLELMVNWPVTN
;
A
#
# COMPACT_ATOMS: atom_id res chain seq x y z
N MET A 1 -8.16 7.97 21.16
CA MET A 1 -6.79 8.46 20.99
C MET A 1 -6.39 8.17 19.55
N GLU A 2 -6.94 8.94 18.61
CA GLU A 2 -6.61 8.82 17.19
C GLU A 2 -5.29 9.54 16.95
N LEU A 3 -4.18 8.82 17.11
CA LEU A 3 -2.96 9.16 16.39
C LEU A 3 -3.19 8.74 14.94
N LEU A 4 -3.94 9.56 14.19
CA LEU A 4 -3.77 9.64 12.74
C LEU A 4 -2.36 10.18 12.54
N ALA A 5 -1.36 9.29 12.68
CA ALA A 5 0.00 9.60 12.32
C ALA A 5 -0.03 9.94 10.83
N THR A 6 0.11 11.22 10.53
CA THR A 6 0.17 11.69 9.15
C THR A 6 1.27 10.90 8.45
N LEU A 7 0.91 10.25 7.34
CA LEU A 7 1.91 9.57 6.52
C LEU A 7 2.81 10.62 5.91
N THR A 8 4.10 10.46 6.16
CA THR A 8 5.13 11.28 5.52
C THR A 8 5.34 10.83 4.08
N ALA A 9 6.00 11.66 3.27
CA ALA A 9 6.44 11.24 1.93
C ALA A 9 7.34 10.00 1.98
N GLU A 10 8.13 9.85 3.04
CA GLU A 10 8.98 8.67 3.27
C GLU A 10 8.15 7.42 3.60
N ASP A 11 7.09 7.56 4.39
CA ASP A 11 6.14 6.45 4.66
C ASP A 11 5.48 5.98 3.36
N LEU A 12 5.09 6.91 2.49
CA LEU A 12 4.50 6.61 1.19
C LEU A 12 5.50 5.93 0.24
N ALA A 13 6.76 6.38 0.21
CA ALA A 13 7.81 5.74 -0.59
C ALA A 13 8.06 4.29 -0.13
N ARG A 14 8.17 4.05 1.18
CA ARG A 14 8.35 2.70 1.74
C ARG A 14 7.15 1.79 1.47
N LEU A 15 5.94 2.34 1.52
CA LEU A 15 4.71 1.64 1.16
C LEU A 15 4.74 1.19 -0.30
N TYR A 16 5.08 2.12 -1.21
CA TYR A 16 5.19 1.83 -2.63
C TYR A 16 6.23 0.74 -2.92
N ASP A 17 7.42 0.84 -2.33
CA ASP A 17 8.49 -0.15 -2.54
C ASP A 17 8.10 -1.55 -2.06
N SER A 18 7.42 -1.65 -0.91
CA SER A 18 7.01 -2.97 -0.40
C SER A 18 5.88 -3.59 -1.20
N LEU A 19 4.94 -2.77 -1.71
CA LEU A 19 3.89 -3.25 -2.61
C LEU A 19 4.48 -3.73 -3.93
N ASN A 20 5.46 -2.99 -4.45
CA ASN A 20 6.19 -3.37 -5.65
C ASN A 20 6.97 -4.69 -5.42
N GLN A 21 7.62 -4.86 -4.26
CA GLN A 21 8.28 -6.12 -3.91
C GLN A 21 7.30 -7.29 -3.76
N LEU A 22 6.15 -7.08 -3.13
CA LEU A 22 5.11 -8.09 -2.96
C LEU A 22 4.62 -8.60 -4.33
N GLN A 23 4.40 -7.68 -5.27
CA GLN A 23 3.98 -8.00 -6.62
C GLN A 23 5.07 -8.69 -7.44
N HIS A 24 6.28 -8.14 -7.47
CA HIS A 24 7.35 -8.66 -8.34
C HIS A 24 8.02 -9.92 -7.80
N SER A 25 8.15 -10.05 -6.48
CA SER A 25 8.92 -11.15 -5.87
C SER A 25 8.04 -12.33 -5.48
N LEU A 26 6.82 -12.07 -5.02
CA LEU A 26 5.90 -13.12 -4.57
C LEU A 26 4.80 -13.40 -5.59
N GLY A 27 4.67 -12.56 -6.63
CA GLY A 27 3.54 -12.63 -7.56
C GLY A 27 2.22 -12.45 -6.82
N VAL A 28 2.18 -11.69 -5.72
CA VAL A 28 0.95 -11.48 -4.94
C VAL A 28 0.43 -10.08 -5.21
N TYR A 29 -0.85 -10.02 -5.51
CA TYR A 29 -1.62 -8.82 -5.70
C TYR A 29 -2.63 -8.67 -4.58
N HIS A 30 -2.69 -7.53 -3.89
CA HIS A 30 -3.63 -7.36 -2.79
C HIS A 30 -5.07 -7.15 -3.25
N GLY A 31 -5.28 -6.33 -4.29
CA GLY A 31 -6.58 -6.05 -4.92
C GLY A 31 -7.53 -5.15 -4.13
N ASP A 32 -7.12 -4.69 -2.96
CA ASP A 32 -7.89 -3.73 -2.16
C ASP A 32 -7.02 -2.82 -1.31
N ILE A 33 -5.98 -2.24 -1.92
CA ILE A 33 -5.14 -1.26 -1.22
C ILE A 33 -5.98 -0.01 -0.99
N LYS A 34 -6.19 0.30 0.29
CA LYS A 34 -6.88 1.48 0.83
C LYS A 34 -6.43 1.72 2.25
N ARG A 35 -6.65 2.93 2.75
CA ARG A 35 -6.19 3.41 4.08
C ARG A 35 -6.49 2.45 5.22
N THR A 36 -7.70 1.90 5.24
CA THR A 36 -8.19 1.04 6.32
C THR A 36 -7.54 -0.34 6.32
N ASN A 37 -6.90 -0.71 5.21
CA ASN A 37 -6.22 -1.99 5.03
C ASN A 37 -4.71 -1.89 5.24
N ILE A 38 -4.23 -0.74 5.74
CA ILE A 38 -2.83 -0.50 6.04
C ILE A 38 -2.73 -0.09 7.51
N LEU A 39 -2.14 -0.96 8.32
CA LEU A 39 -1.90 -0.70 9.74
C LEU A 39 -0.49 -0.15 9.92
N PHE A 40 -0.35 0.98 10.60
CA PHE A 40 0.96 1.55 10.95
C PHE A 40 1.31 1.26 12.40
N GLY A 41 2.52 0.75 12.64
CA GLY A 41 3.11 0.60 13.95
C GLY A 41 3.43 1.96 14.54
N SER A 42 2.93 2.22 15.75
CA SER A 42 3.05 3.51 16.43
C SER A 42 4.48 3.90 16.81
N VAL A 43 5.39 2.93 16.94
CA VAL A 43 6.75 3.14 17.45
C VAL A 43 7.80 3.13 16.35
N ASN A 44 7.67 2.22 15.38
CA ASN A 44 8.69 1.96 14.36
C ASN A 44 8.27 2.42 12.95
N ARG A 45 7.07 3.00 12.80
CA ARG A 45 6.51 3.41 11.50
C ARG A 45 6.56 2.28 10.46
N LEU A 46 6.60 1.02 10.90
CA LEU A 46 6.41 -0.12 10.01
C LEU A 46 4.94 -0.21 9.65
N PHE A 47 4.63 -0.78 8.50
CA PHE A 47 3.25 -1.03 8.11
C PHE A 47 3.00 -2.49 7.81
N ASN A 48 1.76 -2.90 8.04
CA ASN A 48 1.25 -4.20 7.64
C ASN A 48 0.03 -4.00 6.75
N LEU A 49 0.01 -4.71 5.62
CA LEU A 49 -1.20 -4.86 4.83
C LEU A 49 -2.10 -5.88 5.51
N ILE A 50 -3.39 -5.59 5.55
CA ILE A 50 -4.42 -6.48 6.10
C ILE A 50 -5.55 -6.65 5.10
N ASP A 51 -6.36 -7.68 5.28
CA ASP A 51 -7.52 -7.99 4.44
C ASP A 51 -7.16 -8.38 2.99
N PHE A 52 -6.58 -9.58 2.87
CA PHE A 52 -6.23 -10.20 1.58
C PHE A 52 -7.44 -10.89 0.90
N GLY A 53 -8.68 -10.57 1.27
CA GLY A 53 -9.88 -11.22 0.72
C GLY A 53 -10.04 -11.08 -0.80
N LEU A 54 -9.48 -10.00 -1.37
CA LEU A 54 -9.47 -9.72 -2.81
C LEU A 54 -8.12 -10.05 -3.48
N SER A 55 -7.21 -10.68 -2.76
CA SER A 55 -5.86 -10.92 -3.27
C SER A 55 -5.80 -12.02 -4.33
N ARG A 56 -4.83 -11.91 -5.22
CA ARG A 56 -4.64 -12.80 -6.38
C ARG A 56 -3.16 -13.13 -6.55
N LEU A 57 -2.87 -14.35 -6.99
CA LEU A 57 -1.54 -14.70 -7.49
C LEU A 57 -1.44 -14.27 -8.94
N THR A 58 -0.42 -13.50 -9.28
CA THR A 58 -0.18 -12.96 -10.61
C THR A 58 0.64 -13.96 -11.40
N SER A 59 0.00 -14.74 -12.29
CA SER A 59 0.67 -15.25 -13.48
C SER A 59 0.68 -14.22 -14.62
N ASP A 60 -0.12 -13.15 -14.51
CA ASP A 60 -0.52 -12.30 -15.63
C ASP A 60 -0.08 -10.84 -15.42
N GLY A 61 0.86 -10.36 -16.23
CA GLY A 61 1.47 -9.02 -16.11
C GLY A 61 0.52 -7.83 -16.34
N ILE A 62 -0.73 -8.04 -16.78
CA ILE A 62 -1.72 -6.98 -17.04
C ILE A 62 -2.28 -6.39 -15.73
N LEU A 63 -2.34 -7.15 -14.65
CA LEU A 63 -2.81 -6.68 -13.33
C LEU A 63 -1.84 -5.69 -12.64
N LEU A 64 -0.59 -5.63 -13.10
CA LEU A 64 0.47 -4.82 -12.47
C LEU A 64 0.33 -3.33 -12.80
N SER A 65 -0.04 -2.98 -14.03
CA SER A 65 -0.09 -1.59 -14.49
C SER A 65 -1.29 -0.83 -13.91
N SER A 66 -2.46 -1.46 -13.77
CA SER A 66 -3.65 -0.82 -13.17
C SER A 66 -3.44 -0.48 -11.69
N GLU A 67 -2.76 -1.33 -10.94
CA GLU A 67 -2.52 -1.10 -9.52
C GLU A 67 -1.40 -0.11 -9.27
N LYS A 68 -0.37 -0.09 -10.10
CA LYS A 68 0.61 0.98 -10.06
C LYS A 68 -0.07 2.34 -10.20
N SER A 69 -1.01 2.49 -11.12
CA SER A 69 -1.82 3.71 -11.24
C SER A 69 -2.65 3.98 -9.99
N ARG A 70 -3.31 2.95 -9.45
CA ARG A 70 -4.13 3.07 -8.24
C ARG A 70 -3.32 3.45 -7.01
N LEU A 71 -2.10 2.93 -6.86
CA LEU A 71 -1.16 3.29 -5.80
C LEU A 71 -0.67 4.73 -5.95
N LEU A 72 -0.35 5.15 -7.17
CA LEU A 72 0.01 6.54 -7.44
C LEU A 72 -1.14 7.49 -7.12
N GLU A 73 -2.38 7.15 -7.50
CA GLU A 73 -3.57 7.91 -7.11
C GLU A 73 -3.76 7.94 -5.60
N LEU A 74 -3.50 6.83 -4.92
CA LEU A 74 -3.55 6.75 -3.46
C LEU A 74 -2.51 7.64 -2.81
N MET A 75 -1.28 7.71 -3.35
CA MET A 75 -0.19 8.54 -2.87
C MET A 75 -0.45 10.03 -3.13
N VAL A 76 -1.02 10.38 -4.28
CA VAL A 76 -1.32 11.78 -4.67
C VAL A 76 -2.51 12.33 -3.89
N ASN A 77 -3.56 11.53 -3.69
CA ASN A 77 -4.77 11.94 -2.99
C ASN A 77 -4.74 11.61 -1.48
N TRP A 78 -3.62 11.12 -0.98
CA TRP A 78 -3.48 10.92 0.45
C TRP A 78 -3.49 12.27 1.15
N PRO A 79 -4.29 12.47 2.21
CA PRO A 79 -4.27 13.74 2.93
C PRO A 79 -2.89 13.88 3.59
N VAL A 80 -2.04 14.71 2.99
CA VAL A 80 -0.96 15.40 3.69
C VAL A 80 -1.68 16.44 4.54
N THR A 81 -2.15 16.06 5.73
CA THR A 81 -2.70 17.06 6.64
C THR A 81 -1.54 17.98 7.03
N ASN A 82 -1.66 19.26 6.67
CA ASN A 82 -0.76 20.35 7.05
C ASN A 82 -0.27 20.24 8.49
#